data_AF-A0A8A2VH82-F1
#
_entry.id   AF-A0A8A2VH82-F1
#
_cell.length_a   1.000
_cell.length_b   1.000
_cell.length_c   1.000
_cell.angle_alpha   90.00
_cell.angle_beta   90.00
_cell.angle_gamma   90.00
#
_symmetry.space_group_name_H-M   'P 1'
#
loop_
_entity.id
_entity.type
_entity.pdbx_description
1 polymer ?
#
loop_
_entity_poly.entity_id
_entity_poly.type
_entity_poly.pdbx_seq_one_letter_code
_entity_poly.pdbx_strand_id
1 'polypeptide(L)'
;MVDVTGHFGMALLFAAPAWLVWGRRGAIAFTAFAMVTAMIPDVDLVLQGYLPITHHGMTHSLLFVVLISVLVGAIAARYLTDWFNAHRRIRSTEIESETVFVFATAGLLTGGVSHLFADILSAPDIAPPIKPFWPVYSDPVIVDVIYYDSPVWNFGLLAVAIGLHLVLARYERYPLETRYRIGGRSESDS
;
A
#
# COMPACT_ATOMS: atom_id res chain seq x y z
N MET A 1 -4.29 9.16 15.62
CA MET A 1 -3.33 8.46 14.72
C MET A 1 -3.09 7.07 15.31
N VAL A 2 -2.55 6.10 14.58
CA VAL A 2 -2.03 4.83 15.14
C VAL A 2 -0.50 4.86 15.11
N ASP A 3 0.22 4.15 15.98
CA ASP A 3 1.68 4.07 15.83
C ASP A 3 2.06 3.51 14.44
N VAL A 4 3.28 3.76 13.98
CA VAL A 4 3.83 3.27 12.69
C VAL A 4 3.57 1.77 12.50
N THR A 5 3.62 1.02 13.60
CA THR A 5 3.33 -0.41 13.65
C THR A 5 1.89 -0.76 13.26
N GLY A 6 0.90 0.02 13.70
CA GLY A 6 -0.50 -0.18 13.32
C GLY A 6 -0.78 0.19 11.87
N HIS A 7 -0.11 1.23 11.34
CA HIS A 7 -0.15 1.58 9.91
C HIS A 7 0.38 0.45 9.03
N PHE A 8 1.52 -0.14 9.40
CA PHE A 8 2.04 -1.32 8.69
C PHE A 8 1.10 -2.51 8.76
N GLY A 9 0.49 -2.75 9.92
CA GLY A 9 -0.54 -3.78 10.05
C GLY A 9 -1.72 -3.54 9.09
N MET A 10 -2.20 -2.30 8.99
CA MET A 10 -3.32 -1.95 8.10
C MET A 10 -2.93 -2.11 6.62
N ALA A 11 -1.72 -1.69 6.25
CA ALA A 11 -1.18 -1.85 4.91
C ALA A 11 -1.09 -3.32 4.48
N LEU A 12 -0.66 -4.20 5.40
CA LEU A 12 -0.65 -5.65 5.16
C LEU A 12 -2.09 -6.17 4.93
N LEU A 13 -3.04 -5.83 5.80
CA LEU A 13 -4.44 -6.26 5.62
C LEU A 13 -5.02 -5.82 4.27
N PHE A 14 -4.79 -4.57 3.87
CA PHE A 14 -5.23 -4.02 2.59
C PHE A 14 -4.52 -4.66 1.39
N ALA A 15 -3.29 -5.17 1.56
CA ALA A 15 -2.54 -5.86 0.52
C ALA A 15 -2.95 -7.34 0.36
N ALA A 16 -3.75 -7.93 1.25
CA ALA A 16 -4.18 -9.33 1.17
C ALA A 16 -4.84 -9.72 -0.17
N PRO A 17 -5.63 -8.88 -0.86
CA PRO A 17 -6.18 -9.21 -2.19
C PRO A 17 -5.10 -9.42 -3.27
N ALA A 18 -3.86 -8.94 -3.07
CA ALA A 18 -2.77 -9.09 -4.03
C ALA A 18 -2.44 -10.55 -4.37
N TRP A 19 -2.67 -11.46 -3.41
CA TRP A 19 -2.50 -12.90 -3.58
C TRP A 19 -3.41 -13.50 -4.65
N LEU A 20 -4.54 -12.86 -4.95
CA LEU A 20 -5.46 -13.29 -5.99
C LEU A 20 -5.04 -12.84 -7.39
N VAL A 21 -4.22 -11.80 -7.51
CA VAL A 21 -3.94 -11.11 -8.78
C VAL A 21 -2.54 -11.42 -9.31
N TRP A 22 -1.53 -11.30 -8.45
CA TRP A 22 -0.14 -11.22 -8.88
C TRP A 22 0.63 -12.54 -8.80
N GLY A 23 0.02 -13.58 -8.21
CA GLY A 23 0.66 -14.83 -7.84
C GLY A 23 1.68 -14.67 -6.70
N ARG A 24 2.10 -15.76 -6.06
CA ARG A 24 2.95 -15.77 -4.85
C ARG A 24 4.03 -14.70 -4.76
N ARG A 25 4.93 -14.64 -5.76
CA ARG A 25 6.08 -13.72 -5.72
C ARG A 25 5.66 -12.27 -5.95
N GLY A 26 4.76 -12.06 -6.91
CA GLY A 26 4.20 -10.75 -7.18
C GLY A 26 3.42 -10.23 -5.97
N ALA A 27 2.65 -11.08 -5.30
CA ALA A 27 1.89 -10.75 -4.11
C ALA A 27 2.81 -10.37 -2.93
N ILE A 28 3.89 -11.12 -2.69
CA ILE A 28 4.90 -10.77 -1.67
C ILE A 28 5.54 -9.41 -1.99
N ALA A 29 5.98 -9.20 -3.23
CA ALA A 29 6.58 -7.94 -3.65
C ALA A 29 5.59 -6.77 -3.52
N PHE A 30 4.33 -6.99 -3.92
CA PHE A 30 3.26 -5.99 -3.86
C PHE A 30 2.98 -5.62 -2.41
N THR A 31 2.87 -6.62 -1.54
CA THR A 31 2.66 -6.45 -0.10
C THR A 31 3.78 -5.62 0.52
N ALA A 32 5.03 -5.98 0.24
CA ALA A 32 6.19 -5.25 0.75
C ALA A 32 6.20 -3.80 0.24
N PHE A 33 5.89 -3.60 -1.05
CA PHE A 33 5.82 -2.29 -1.65
C PHE A 33 4.69 -1.42 -1.07
N ALA A 34 3.49 -1.97 -0.89
CA ALA A 34 2.37 -1.28 -0.26
C ALA A 34 2.69 -0.90 1.19
N MET A 35 3.34 -1.79 1.95
CA MET A 35 3.76 -1.51 3.33
C MET A 35 4.80 -0.38 3.40
N VAL A 36 5.82 -0.39 2.53
CA VAL A 36 6.84 0.68 2.49
C VAL A 36 6.26 2.03 2.08
N THR A 37 5.28 2.02 1.18
CA THR A 37 4.64 3.24 0.68
C THR A 37 3.49 3.73 1.54
N ALA A 38 3.05 2.96 2.55
CA ALA A 38 1.97 3.34 3.45
C ALA A 38 2.25 4.67 4.17
N MET A 39 3.51 4.92 4.55
CA MET A 39 3.92 6.14 5.28
C MET A 39 4.13 7.37 4.39
N ILE A 40 3.77 7.32 3.09
CA ILE A 40 3.92 8.49 2.19
C ILE A 40 3.11 9.71 2.67
N PRO A 41 1.86 9.60 3.15
CA PRO A 41 1.13 10.74 3.68
C PRO A 41 1.89 11.48 4.81
N ASP A 42 2.52 10.71 5.70
CA ASP A 42 3.32 11.22 6.83
C ASP A 42 4.67 11.86 6.45
N VAL A 43 5.05 11.84 5.18
CA VAL A 43 6.22 12.62 4.71
C VAL A 43 6.01 14.12 4.99
N ASP A 44 4.75 14.57 5.14
CA ASP A 44 4.43 15.93 5.60
C ASP A 44 5.05 16.29 6.97
N LEU A 45 5.26 15.33 7.88
CA LEU A 45 5.90 15.57 9.18
C LEU A 45 7.34 16.06 9.05
N VAL A 46 8.03 15.59 8.00
CA VAL A 46 9.38 16.05 7.65
C VAL A 46 9.29 17.35 6.86
N LEU A 47 8.39 17.41 5.87
CA LEU A 47 8.28 18.56 4.97
C LEU A 47 7.81 19.83 5.66
N GLN A 48 6.97 19.74 6.69
CA GLN A 48 6.51 20.90 7.46
C GLN A 48 7.65 21.65 8.17
N GLY A 49 8.83 21.01 8.33
CA GLY A 49 10.04 21.68 8.79
C GLY A 49 10.66 22.64 7.77
N TYR A 50 10.25 22.56 6.50
CA TYR A 50 10.84 23.29 5.37
C TYR A 50 9.81 24.05 4.51
N LEU A 51 8.56 23.60 4.51
CA LEU A 51 7.47 24.08 3.67
C LEU A 51 6.22 24.34 4.53
N PRO A 52 5.31 25.25 4.11
CA PRO A 52 4.07 25.54 4.83
C PRO A 52 3.02 24.43 4.60
N ILE A 53 3.35 23.20 4.98
CA ILE A 53 2.49 22.02 4.92
C ILE A 53 1.99 21.73 6.32
N THR A 54 0.71 21.41 6.45
CA THR A 54 0.11 20.99 7.72
C THR A 54 -0.04 19.48 7.72
N HIS A 55 0.45 18.83 8.77
CA HIS A 55 0.17 17.42 8.99
C HIS A 55 -1.34 17.17 9.10
N HIS A 56 -1.83 16.06 8.54
CA HIS A 56 -3.28 15.81 8.30
C HIS A 56 -3.97 16.80 7.35
N GLY A 57 -3.19 17.55 6.57
CA GLY A 57 -3.66 18.42 5.50
C GLY A 57 -3.81 17.68 4.16
N MET A 58 -3.34 18.30 3.08
CA MET A 58 -3.55 17.81 1.71
C MET A 58 -2.97 16.40 1.44
N THR A 59 -1.87 16.04 2.10
CA THR A 59 -1.19 14.73 2.01
C THR A 59 -2.06 13.58 2.52
N HIS A 60 -2.97 13.88 3.46
CA HIS A 60 -3.92 12.95 4.04
C HIS A 60 -5.30 13.01 3.34
N SER A 61 -5.28 13.23 2.02
CA SER A 61 -6.48 13.22 1.17
C SER A 61 -6.42 12.11 0.14
N LEU A 62 -7.59 11.56 -0.20
CA LEU A 62 -7.71 10.55 -1.25
C LEU A 62 -7.24 11.08 -2.60
N LEU A 63 -7.50 12.36 -2.89
CA LEU A 63 -7.04 13.00 -4.12
C LEU A 63 -5.52 12.99 -4.21
N PHE A 64 -4.83 13.39 -3.14
CA PHE A 64 -3.36 13.34 -3.10
C PHE A 64 -2.84 11.93 -3.32
N VAL A 65 -3.37 10.95 -2.57
CA VAL A 65 -2.95 9.54 -2.67
C VAL A 65 -3.15 9.01 -4.08
N VAL A 66 -4.28 9.29 -4.73
CA VAL A 66 -4.55 8.86 -6.11
C VAL A 66 -3.56 9.52 -7.09
N LEU A 67 -3.38 10.83 -7.02
CA LEU A 67 -2.52 11.56 -7.94
C LEU A 67 -1.05 11.12 -7.83
N ILE A 68 -0.53 11.00 -6.60
CA ILE A 68 0.85 10.57 -6.39
C ILE A 68 1.04 9.10 -6.80
N SER A 69 0.05 8.23 -6.58
CA SER A 69 0.08 6.84 -7.04
C SER A 69 0.20 6.73 -8.56
N VAL A 70 -0.64 7.46 -9.29
CA VAL A 70 -0.63 7.46 -10.76
C VAL A 70 0.67 8.05 -11.29
N LEU A 71 1.14 9.16 -10.70
CA LEU A 71 2.40 9.80 -11.08
C LEU A 71 3.59 8.85 -10.89
N VAL A 72 3.72 8.24 -9.72
CA VAL A 72 4.80 7.29 -9.42
C VAL A 72 4.69 6.05 -10.30
N GLY A 73 3.48 5.54 -10.52
CA GLY A 73 3.25 4.41 -11.43
C GLY A 73 3.69 4.71 -12.86
N ALA A 74 3.37 5.90 -13.38
CA ALA A 74 3.79 6.32 -14.72
C ALA A 74 5.32 6.46 -14.83
N ILE A 75 5.95 7.04 -13.81
CA ILE A 75 7.42 7.14 -13.73
C ILE A 75 8.05 5.74 -13.68
N ALA A 76 7.53 4.86 -12.82
CA ALA A 76 8.02 3.49 -12.70
C ALA A 76 7.90 2.72 -14.03
N ALA A 77 6.75 2.80 -14.70
CA ALA A 77 6.54 2.15 -15.99
C ALA A 77 7.50 2.68 -17.07
N ARG A 78 7.78 4.00 -17.07
CA ARG A 78 8.65 4.63 -18.06
C ARG A 78 10.12 4.28 -17.88
N TYR A 79 10.60 4.16 -16.64
CA TYR A 79 12.03 4.06 -16.34
C TYR A 79 12.48 2.69 -15.80
N LEU A 80 11.58 1.94 -15.16
CA LEU A 80 11.94 0.66 -14.54
C LEU A 80 11.62 -0.55 -15.41
N THR A 81 10.70 -0.45 -16.39
CA THR A 81 10.33 -1.59 -17.24
C THR A 81 11.53 -2.15 -18.01
N ASP A 82 12.22 -1.31 -18.77
CA ASP A 82 13.41 -1.71 -19.54
C ASP A 82 14.52 -2.19 -18.61
N TRP A 83 14.67 -1.57 -17.44
CA TRP A 83 15.64 -1.97 -16.43
C TRP A 83 15.35 -3.36 -15.87
N PHE A 84 14.09 -3.67 -15.53
CA PHE A 84 13.68 -4.99 -15.03
C PHE A 84 13.92 -6.09 -16.06
N ASN A 85 13.58 -5.82 -17.33
CA ASN A 85 13.75 -6.75 -18.44
C ASN A 85 15.25 -6.98 -18.74
N ALA A 86 16.04 -5.90 -18.86
CA ALA A 86 17.48 -5.98 -19.14
C ALA A 86 18.25 -6.78 -18.08
N HIS A 87 17.85 -6.68 -16.80
CA HIS A 87 18.51 -7.36 -15.69
C HIS A 87 17.85 -8.66 -15.26
N ARG A 88 16.83 -9.14 -16.00
CA ARG A 88 16.04 -10.35 -15.69
C ARG A 88 15.62 -10.43 -14.22
N ARG A 89 15.23 -9.28 -13.64
CA ARG A 89 14.88 -9.17 -12.21
C ARG A 89 13.57 -9.90 -11.88
N ILE A 90 12.74 -10.09 -12.90
CA ILE A 90 11.50 -10.84 -12.83
C ILE A 90 11.72 -12.12 -13.64
N ARG A 91 11.36 -13.29 -13.08
CA ARG A 91 11.55 -14.60 -13.74
C ARG A 91 10.63 -14.84 -14.96
N SER A 92 9.79 -13.88 -15.32
CA SER A 92 9.05 -13.89 -16.59
C SER A 92 10.02 -13.72 -17.76
N THR A 93 9.62 -14.13 -18.95
CA THR A 93 10.39 -13.84 -20.18
C THR A 93 10.56 -12.33 -20.34
N GLU A 94 9.46 -11.57 -20.18
CA GLU A 94 9.43 -10.10 -20.12
C GLU A 94 8.27 -9.62 -19.22
N ILE A 95 8.37 -8.41 -18.66
CA ILE A 95 7.26 -7.67 -18.04
C ILE A 95 6.85 -6.50 -18.93
N GLU A 96 5.54 -6.36 -19.15
CA GLU A 96 4.98 -5.22 -19.90
C GLU A 96 4.95 -3.95 -19.05
N SER A 97 5.08 -2.79 -19.69
CA SER A 97 5.02 -1.49 -19.03
C SER A 97 3.68 -1.23 -18.36
N GLU A 98 2.59 -1.76 -18.92
CA GLU A 98 1.27 -1.71 -18.31
C GLU A 98 1.25 -2.44 -16.95
N THR A 99 1.87 -3.62 -16.88
CA THR A 99 1.97 -4.40 -15.64
C THR A 99 2.77 -3.64 -14.58
N VAL A 100 3.88 -3.00 -14.95
CA VAL A 100 4.67 -2.16 -14.03
C VAL A 100 3.85 -0.96 -13.55
N PHE A 101 3.15 -0.28 -14.46
CA PHE A 101 2.28 0.85 -14.15
C PHE A 101 1.19 0.46 -13.14
N VAL A 102 0.44 -0.61 -13.42
CA VAL A 102 -0.66 -1.09 -12.58
C VAL A 102 -0.13 -1.55 -11.24
N PHE A 103 0.97 -2.30 -11.20
CA PHE A 103 1.57 -2.77 -9.95
C PHE A 103 2.00 -1.62 -9.04
N ALA A 104 2.74 -0.65 -9.57
CA ALA A 104 3.24 0.49 -8.81
C ALA A 104 2.09 1.43 -8.39
N THR A 105 1.16 1.73 -9.29
CA THR A 105 -0.01 2.56 -8.96
C THR A 105 -0.87 1.90 -7.90
N ALA A 106 -1.27 0.64 -8.09
CA ALA A 106 -2.13 -0.06 -7.16
C ALA A 106 -1.44 -0.29 -5.81
N GLY A 107 -0.13 -0.57 -5.79
CA GLY A 107 0.61 -0.77 -4.55
C GLY A 107 0.69 0.50 -3.70
N LEU A 108 1.03 1.63 -4.32
CA LEU A 108 1.08 2.93 -3.62
C LEU A 108 -0.31 3.35 -3.17
N LEU A 109 -1.31 3.19 -4.04
CA LEU A 109 -2.71 3.50 -3.71
C LEU A 109 -3.19 2.64 -2.53
N THR A 110 -2.86 1.35 -2.52
CA THR A 110 -3.20 0.43 -1.43
C THR A 110 -2.55 0.88 -0.12
N GLY A 111 -1.24 1.19 -0.15
CA GLY A 111 -0.53 1.71 1.01
C GLY A 111 -1.14 3.01 1.53
N GLY A 112 -1.28 4.02 0.66
CA GLY A 112 -1.81 5.33 1.05
C GLY A 112 -3.27 5.27 1.53
N VAL A 113 -4.15 4.48 0.89
CA VAL A 113 -5.54 4.33 1.35
C VAL A 113 -5.59 3.60 2.69
N SER A 114 -4.74 2.58 2.90
CA SER A 114 -4.66 1.90 4.19
C SER A 114 -4.24 2.85 5.32
N HIS A 115 -3.36 3.81 5.01
CA HIS A 115 -2.94 4.86 5.93
C HIS A 115 -4.09 5.77 6.32
N LEU A 116 -4.79 6.36 5.33
CA LEU A 116 -5.97 7.18 5.59
C LEU A 116 -7.04 6.42 6.37
N PHE A 117 -7.21 5.13 6.09
CA PHE A 117 -8.17 4.29 6.79
C PHE A 117 -7.78 4.07 8.26
N ALA A 118 -6.50 3.83 8.55
CA ALA A 118 -5.99 3.75 9.91
C ALA A 118 -6.22 5.06 10.67
N ASP A 119 -5.95 6.21 10.04
CA ASP A 119 -6.17 7.52 10.66
C ASP A 119 -7.65 7.81 10.96
N ILE A 120 -8.57 7.48 10.04
CA ILE A 120 -10.03 7.64 10.26
C ILE A 120 -10.51 6.80 11.43
N LEU A 121 -10.00 5.57 11.55
CA LEU A 121 -10.36 4.68 12.66
C LEU A 121 -9.75 5.15 13.97
N SER A 122 -8.60 5.83 13.93
CA SER A 122 -7.87 6.21 15.12
C SER A 122 -8.52 7.36 15.88
N ALA A 123 -8.40 7.31 17.21
CA ALA A 123 -8.81 8.40 18.06
C ALA A 123 -8.03 9.69 17.72
N PRO A 124 -8.67 10.88 17.74
CA PRO A 124 -7.99 12.17 17.62
C PRO A 124 -7.36 12.58 18.97
N ASP A 125 -6.69 11.63 19.63
CA ASP A 125 -6.11 11.79 20.97
C ASP A 125 -4.77 12.55 20.93
N ILE A 126 -3.97 12.33 19.90
CA ILE A 126 -2.63 12.92 19.74
C ILE A 126 -2.46 13.78 18.48
N ALA A 127 -3.43 13.77 17.56
CA ALA A 127 -3.38 14.52 16.32
C ALA A 127 -4.79 14.96 15.88
N PRO A 128 -4.92 16.06 15.11
CA PRO A 128 -6.20 16.48 14.55
C PRO A 128 -6.84 15.37 13.70
N PRO A 129 -8.15 15.34 13.49
CA PRO A 129 -8.75 14.40 12.54
C PRO A 129 -8.41 14.77 11.08
N ILE A 130 -8.28 13.77 10.21
CA ILE A 130 -7.99 13.98 8.78
C ILE A 130 -9.22 14.44 7.99
N LYS A 131 -8.96 15.04 6.83
CA LYS A 131 -9.98 15.51 5.85
C LYS A 131 -9.82 14.74 4.54
N PRO A 132 -10.23 13.46 4.48
CA PRO A 132 -9.89 12.55 3.38
C PRO A 132 -10.44 12.99 2.02
N PHE A 133 -11.52 13.77 2.02
CA PHE A 133 -12.21 14.20 0.80
C PHE A 133 -11.90 15.64 0.38
N TRP A 134 -10.90 16.27 1.02
CA TRP A 134 -10.40 17.57 0.56
C TRP A 134 -9.86 17.46 -0.88
N PRO A 135 -10.09 18.44 -1.76
CA PRO A 135 -10.72 19.76 -1.54
C PRO A 135 -12.25 19.79 -1.73
N VAL A 136 -12.88 18.66 -2.07
CA VAL A 136 -14.32 18.62 -2.39
C VAL A 136 -15.17 18.73 -1.13
N TYR A 137 -14.73 18.11 -0.04
CA TYR A 137 -15.37 18.17 1.27
C TYR A 137 -14.31 18.45 2.34
N SER A 138 -14.49 19.55 3.08
CA SER A 138 -13.46 20.12 3.96
C SER A 138 -13.65 19.82 5.45
N ASP A 139 -14.70 19.09 5.80
CA ASP A 139 -14.95 18.69 7.18
C ASP A 139 -14.24 17.37 7.50
N PRO A 140 -13.82 17.18 8.76
CA PRO A 140 -13.13 15.97 9.18
C PRO A 140 -14.05 14.75 9.16
N VAL A 141 -13.46 13.56 8.96
CA VAL A 141 -14.14 12.26 9.05
C VAL A 141 -13.48 11.45 10.15
N ILE A 142 -14.27 10.95 11.11
CA ILE A 142 -13.79 10.28 12.32
C ILE A 142 -14.70 9.09 12.62
N VAL A 143 -14.10 7.94 12.92
CA VAL A 143 -14.81 6.74 13.37
C VAL A 143 -14.43 6.35 14.80
N ASP A 144 -13.25 6.76 15.30
CA ASP A 144 -12.82 6.68 16.72
C ASP A 144 -13.04 5.30 17.38
N VAL A 145 -12.34 4.28 16.87
CA VAL A 145 -12.44 2.88 17.33
C VAL A 145 -11.09 2.33 17.81
N ILE A 146 -9.96 2.81 17.28
CA ILE A 146 -8.62 2.34 17.63
C ILE A 146 -7.84 3.44 18.36
N TYR A 147 -7.20 3.07 19.47
CA TYR A 147 -6.44 4.00 20.30
C TYR A 147 -4.97 3.99 19.93
N TYR A 148 -4.34 5.17 19.85
CA TYR A 148 -2.96 5.32 19.37
C TYR A 148 -1.96 4.49 20.18
N ASP A 149 -2.00 4.62 21.51
CA ASP A 149 -1.01 4.04 22.42
C ASP A 149 -1.44 2.64 22.93
N SER A 150 -2.25 1.92 22.15
CA SER A 150 -2.69 0.57 22.51
C SER A 150 -1.78 -0.48 21.88
N PRO A 151 -0.99 -1.24 22.68
CA PRO A 151 -0.17 -2.33 22.16
C PRO A 151 -1.00 -3.40 21.46
N VAL A 152 -2.27 -3.57 21.85
CA VAL A 152 -3.19 -4.52 21.22
C VAL A 152 -3.53 -4.08 19.79
N TRP A 153 -3.85 -2.80 19.57
CA TRP A 153 -4.13 -2.29 18.23
C TRP A 153 -2.87 -2.23 17.37
N ASN A 154 -1.73 -1.88 17.94
CA ASN A 154 -0.47 -1.77 17.22
C ASN A 154 0.13 -3.14 16.86
N PHE A 155 0.42 -3.96 17.86
CA PHE A 155 1.09 -5.24 17.65
C PHE A 155 0.12 -6.38 17.36
N GLY A 156 -1.09 -6.35 17.91
CA GLY A 156 -2.10 -7.38 17.64
C GLY A 156 -2.57 -7.34 16.19
N LEU A 157 -2.86 -6.14 15.65
CA LEU A 157 -3.24 -5.98 14.25
C LEU A 157 -2.10 -6.40 13.32
N LEU A 158 -0.87 -5.99 13.62
CA LEU A 158 0.31 -6.40 12.87
C LEU A 158 0.50 -7.93 12.88
N ALA A 159 0.38 -8.58 14.04
CA ALA A 159 0.52 -10.02 14.17
C ALA A 159 -0.57 -10.77 13.38
N VAL A 160 -1.83 -10.32 13.44
CA VAL A 160 -2.93 -10.88 12.67
C VAL A 160 -2.68 -10.74 11.17
N ALA A 161 -2.24 -9.56 10.72
CA ALA A 161 -1.95 -9.32 9.32
C ALA A 161 -0.81 -10.21 8.81
N ILE A 162 0.30 -10.33 9.55
CA ILE A 162 1.39 -11.25 9.23
C ILE A 162 0.88 -12.69 9.17
N GLY A 163 0.09 -13.13 10.15
CA GLY A 163 -0.53 -14.46 10.18
C GLY A 163 -1.37 -14.74 8.94
N LEU A 164 -2.17 -13.76 8.50
CA LEU A 164 -2.94 -13.84 7.26
C LEU A 164 -2.04 -14.05 6.04
N HIS A 165 -0.97 -13.26 5.88
CA HIS A 165 -0.04 -13.43 4.77
C HIS A 165 0.69 -14.79 4.81
N LEU A 166 1.01 -15.32 5.99
CA LEU A 166 1.60 -16.66 6.12
C LEU A 166 0.61 -17.76 5.70
N VAL A 167 -0.66 -17.64 6.09
CA VAL A 167 -1.73 -18.55 5.67
C VAL A 167 -1.91 -18.47 4.16
N LEU A 168 -2.03 -17.27 3.59
CA LEU A 168 -2.13 -17.09 2.14
C LEU A 168 -0.92 -17.68 1.41
N ALA A 169 0.30 -17.43 1.89
CA ALA A 169 1.52 -18.02 1.34
C ALA A 169 1.56 -19.55 1.38
N ARG A 170 0.89 -20.17 2.37
CA ARG A 170 0.84 -21.63 2.57
C ARG A 170 -0.23 -22.31 1.73
N TYR A 171 -1.35 -21.60 1.49
CA TYR A 171 -2.57 -22.15 0.88
C TYR A 171 -2.90 -21.57 -0.50
N GLU A 172 -2.13 -20.64 -1.03
CA GLU A 172 -2.28 -20.18 -2.41
C GLU A 172 -2.09 -21.35 -3.37
N ARG A 173 -3.20 -21.87 -3.91
CA ARG A 173 -3.18 -22.97 -4.87
C ARG A 173 -3.33 -22.48 -6.31
N TYR A 174 -4.10 -21.42 -6.56
CA TYR A 174 -4.32 -20.86 -7.90
C TYR A 174 -4.67 -19.37 -7.82
N PRO A 175 -3.77 -18.42 -8.15
CA PRO A 175 -4.18 -17.04 -8.38
C PRO A 175 -5.15 -16.99 -9.56
N LEU A 176 -6.01 -15.97 -9.62
CA LEU A 176 -6.89 -15.75 -10.75
C LEU A 176 -6.07 -15.67 -12.04
N GLU A 177 -6.58 -16.25 -13.13
CA GLU A 177 -5.97 -16.08 -14.44
C GLU A 177 -6.17 -14.64 -14.89
N THR A 178 -5.13 -13.82 -14.72
CA THR A 178 -5.12 -12.42 -15.13
C THR A 178 -3.91 -12.15 -16.01
N ARG A 179 -4.02 -11.19 -16.92
CA ARG A 179 -2.90 -10.72 -17.76
C ARG A 179 -1.74 -10.12 -16.96
N TYR A 180 -1.99 -9.80 -15.69
CA TYR A 180 -1.05 -9.15 -14.79
C TYR A 180 -0.25 -10.15 -13.94
N ARG A 181 -0.45 -11.45 -14.12
CA ARG A 181 0.24 -12.48 -13.34
C ARG A 181 1.76 -12.38 -13.50
N ILE A 182 2.48 -12.25 -12.39
CA ILE A 182 3.95 -12.16 -12.39
C ILE A 182 4.55 -13.53 -12.03
N GLY A 183 5.04 -14.23 -13.06
CA GLY A 183 5.64 -15.57 -12.96
C GLY A 183 4.71 -16.68 -13.45
N GLY A 184 5.12 -17.37 -14.52
CA GLY A 184 4.43 -18.50 -15.13
C GLY A 184 5.06 -19.86 -14.78
N ARG A 185 4.24 -20.92 -14.80
CA ARG A 185 4.59 -22.34 -14.58
C ARG A 185 5.85 -22.73 -15.37
N SER A 186 6.77 -23.45 -14.73
CA SER A 186 7.69 -24.31 -15.49
C SER A 186 6.86 -25.43 -16.11
N GLU A 187 7.11 -25.76 -17.37
CA GLU A 187 6.54 -26.92 -18.08
C GLU A 187 6.83 -28.28 -17.40
N SER A 188 7.58 -28.29 -16.29
CA SER A 188 7.91 -29.50 -15.51
C SER A 188 6.85 -29.94 -14.50
N ASP A 189 5.76 -29.18 -14.33
CA ASP A 189 4.72 -29.46 -13.32
C ASP A 189 3.42 -30.04 -13.94
N SER A 190 3.53 -30.78 -15.04
CA SER A 190 2.46 -31.58 -15.64
C SER A 190 2.88 -33.02 -15.86
#